data_AF-A0A7C6XHK6-F1
#
_entry.id   AF-A0A7C6XHK6-F1
#
_cell.length_a   1.000
_cell.length_b   1.000
_cell.length_c   1.000
_cell.angle_alpha   90.00
_cell.angle_beta   90.00
_cell.angle_gamma   90.00
#
_symmetry.space_group_name_H-M   'P 1'
#
loop_
_entity.id
_entity.type
_entity.pdbx_description
1 polymer ?
#
loop_
_entity_poly.entity_id
_entity_poly.type
_entity_poly.pdbx_seq_one_letter_code
_entity_poly.pdbx_strand_id
1 'polypeptide(L)'
;MLRHLFSFDGINWWTLLGGLGLNFVLTLFAALGGAYLSANPATAEFYGQFGAALMIVVIFVLCGLAGFVVGKIADENRVKHAFLASLGAAVPFLFTGILSFNPLLVMMAAVAVAGNLNGGMLSVPKPKYTRPDR
;
A
#
# COMPACT_ATOMS: atom_id res chain seq x y z
N MET A 1 11.43 4.41 17.42
CA MET A 1 11.16 3.85 16.07
C MET A 1 10.46 4.85 15.15
N LEU A 2 9.30 5.40 15.53
CA LEU A 2 8.53 6.37 14.71
C LEU A 2 9.34 7.59 14.23
N ARG A 3 10.21 8.17 15.09
CA ARG A 3 11.07 9.30 14.70
C ARG A 3 11.99 9.01 13.50
N HIS A 4 12.42 7.76 13.34
CA HIS A 4 13.25 7.35 12.19
C HIS A 4 12.42 7.09 10.92
N LEU A 5 11.12 6.82 11.05
CA LEU A 5 10.21 6.68 9.90
C LEU A 5 9.94 8.01 9.20
N PHE A 6 9.96 9.12 9.95
CA PHE A 6 9.71 10.47 9.43
C PHE A 6 10.96 11.30 9.16
N SER A 7 12.17 10.81 9.49
CA SER A 7 13.42 11.45 9.06
C SER A 7 13.60 11.21 7.56
N PHE A 8 14.19 12.15 6.81
CA PHE A 8 14.52 11.95 5.38
C PHE A 8 15.97 11.51 5.14
N ASP A 9 16.70 11.21 6.21
CA ASP A 9 18.10 10.80 6.12
C ASP A 9 18.22 9.40 5.50
N GLY A 10 19.16 9.24 4.57
CA GLY A 10 19.45 7.97 3.90
C GLY A 10 18.32 7.45 3.01
N ILE A 11 17.48 8.33 2.46
CA ILE A 11 16.42 7.96 1.51
C ILE A 11 16.95 8.02 0.08
N ASN A 12 16.72 6.93 -0.66
CA ASN A 12 16.86 6.95 -2.11
C ASN A 12 15.59 7.55 -2.72
N TRP A 13 15.68 8.80 -3.16
CA TRP A 13 14.56 9.56 -3.72
C TRP A 13 13.97 8.92 -4.98
N TRP A 14 14.77 8.25 -5.80
CA TRP A 14 14.27 7.56 -7.00
C TRP A 14 13.40 6.37 -6.64
N THR A 15 13.85 5.54 -5.69
CA THR A 15 13.07 4.41 -5.19
C THR A 15 11.80 4.88 -4.50
N LEU A 16 11.88 5.98 -3.74
CA LEU A 16 10.73 6.56 -3.06
C LEU A 16 9.69 7.10 -4.07
N LEU A 17 10.10 7.91 -5.06
CA LEU A 17 9.21 8.44 -6.09
C LEU A 17 8.58 7.32 -6.92
N GLY A 18 9.37 6.31 -7.30
CA GLY A 18 8.85 5.12 -7.97
C GLY A 18 7.82 4.38 -7.12
N GLY A 19 8.07 4.24 -5.82
CA GLY A 19 7.13 3.62 -4.88
C GLY A 19 5.84 4.40 -4.66
N LEU A 20 5.93 5.73 -4.57
CA LEU A 20 4.76 6.62 -4.51
C LEU A 20 3.91 6.48 -5.77
N GLY A 21 4.54 6.58 -6.95
CA GLY A 21 3.87 6.45 -8.24
C GLY A 21 3.23 5.07 -8.43
N LEU A 22 3.93 4.00 -8.07
CA LEU A 22 3.40 2.64 -8.15
C LEU A 22 2.15 2.47 -7.28
N ASN A 23 2.19 2.94 -6.03
CA ASN A 23 1.04 2.88 -5.13
C ASN A 23 -0.14 3.69 -5.68
N PHE A 24 0.10 4.90 -6.17
CA PHE A 24 -0.92 5.72 -6.81
C PHE A 24 -1.58 4.99 -8.00
N VAL A 25 -0.77 4.50 -8.94
CA VAL A 25 -1.26 3.80 -10.14
C VAL A 25 -2.05 2.54 -9.79
N LEU A 26 -1.58 1.74 -8.82
CA LEU A 26 -2.31 0.54 -8.38
C LEU A 26 -3.67 0.88 -7.78
N THR A 27 -3.76 1.93 -6.96
CA THR A 27 -5.06 2.36 -6.40
C THR A 27 -5.99 2.90 -7.47
N LEU A 28 -5.45 3.60 -8.48
CA LEU A 28 -6.23 4.06 -9.63
C LEU A 28 -6.82 2.89 -10.43
N PHE A 29 -6.01 1.86 -10.74
CA PHE A 29 -6.51 0.67 -11.41
C PHE A 29 -7.54 -0.10 -10.58
N ALA A 30 -7.34 -0.21 -9.27
CA ALA A 30 -8.32 -0.83 -8.39
C ALA A 30 -9.65 -0.04 -8.37
N ALA A 31 -9.59 1.28 -8.34
CA ALA A 31 -10.78 2.14 -8.38
C ALA A 31 -11.53 1.99 -9.72
N LEU A 32 -10.80 2.02 -10.85
CA LEU A 32 -11.39 1.82 -12.17
C LEU A 32 -11.98 0.41 -12.33
N GLY A 33 -11.31 -0.62 -11.82
CA GLY A 33 -11.82 -2.00 -11.80
C GLY A 33 -13.09 -2.12 -10.96
N GLY A 34 -13.14 -1.47 -9.79
CA GLY A 34 -14.33 -1.41 -8.96
C GLY A 34 -15.51 -0.70 -9.66
N ALA A 35 -15.24 0.42 -10.32
CA ALA A 35 -16.25 1.14 -11.11
C ALA A 35 -16.76 0.33 -12.31
N TYR A 36 -15.88 -0.45 -12.96
CA TYR A 36 -16.27 -1.34 -14.03
C TYR A 36 -17.18 -2.48 -13.54
N LEU A 37 -16.82 -3.11 -12.42
CA LEU A 37 -17.61 -4.20 -11.83
C LEU A 37 -18.98 -3.74 -11.32
N SER A 38 -19.08 -2.50 -10.82
CA SER A 38 -20.37 -1.94 -10.40
C SER A 38 -21.27 -1.56 -11.57
N ALA A 39 -20.71 -1.14 -12.70
CA ALA A 39 -21.46 -0.72 -13.88
C ALA A 39 -21.92 -1.90 -14.76
N ASN A 40 -21.28 -3.06 -14.67
CA ASN A 40 -21.63 -4.22 -15.50
C ASN A 40 -22.84 -4.98 -14.90
N PRO A 41 -23.95 -5.15 -15.64
CA PRO A 41 -25.16 -5.81 -15.14
C PRO A 41 -24.93 -7.23 -14.60
N ALA A 42 -23.95 -7.95 -15.17
CA ALA A 42 -23.65 -9.32 -14.79
C ALA A 42 -22.96 -9.43 -13.41
N THR A 43 -22.26 -8.37 -12.97
CA THR A 43 -21.49 -8.36 -11.72
C THR A 43 -22.02 -7.37 -10.69
N ALA A 44 -22.95 -6.51 -11.06
CA ALA A 44 -23.47 -5.43 -10.22
C ALA A 44 -24.09 -5.94 -8.91
N GLU A 45 -24.86 -7.03 -8.94
CA GLU A 45 -25.51 -7.59 -7.73
C GLU A 45 -24.47 -8.12 -6.74
N PHE A 46 -23.49 -8.90 -7.22
CA PHE A 46 -22.38 -9.39 -6.41
C PHE A 46 -21.56 -8.23 -5.83
N TYR A 47 -21.24 -7.24 -6.66
CA TYR A 47 -20.46 -6.10 -6.23
C TYR A 47 -21.22 -5.20 -5.25
N GLY A 48 -22.55 -5.10 -5.36
CA GLY A 48 -23.39 -4.42 -4.39
C GLY A 48 -23.32 -5.03 -2.99
N GLN A 49 -23.20 -6.37 -2.90
CA GLN A 49 -23.12 -7.08 -1.63
C GLN A 49 -21.70 -7.15 -1.05
N PHE A 50 -20.70 -7.43 -1.90
CA PHE A 50 -19.33 -7.72 -1.46
C PHE A 50 -18.29 -6.66 -1.85
N GLY A 51 -18.66 -5.65 -2.63
CA GLY A 51 -17.73 -4.70 -3.23
C GLY A 51 -16.86 -3.96 -2.21
N ALA A 52 -17.43 -3.53 -1.08
CA ALA A 52 -16.65 -2.86 -0.03
C ALA A 52 -15.57 -3.77 0.57
N ALA A 53 -15.95 -5.00 0.94
CA ALA A 53 -15.00 -5.99 1.49
C ALA A 53 -13.94 -6.38 0.45
N LEU A 54 -14.37 -6.58 -0.80
CA LEU A 54 -13.48 -6.90 -1.91
C LEU A 54 -12.44 -5.78 -2.13
N MET A 55 -12.88 -4.52 -2.15
CA MET A 55 -11.98 -3.38 -2.32
C MET A 55 -10.94 -3.28 -1.20
N ILE A 56 -11.35 -3.51 0.06
CA ILE A 56 -10.42 -3.54 1.21
C ILE A 56 -9.33 -4.58 0.98
N VAL A 57 -9.71 -5.81 0.64
CA VAL A 57 -8.76 -6.91 0.41
C VAL A 57 -7.85 -6.62 -0.78
N VAL A 58 -8.41 -6.16 -1.90
CA VAL A 58 -7.65 -5.83 -3.11
C VAL A 58 -6.63 -4.74 -2.83
N ILE A 59 -7.03 -3.63 -2.20
CA ILE A 59 -6.12 -2.54 -1.87
C ILE A 59 -5.05 -2.99 -0.88
N PHE A 60 -5.40 -3.77 0.15
CA PHE A 60 -4.44 -4.32 1.10
C PHE A 60 -3.37 -5.16 0.40
N VAL A 61 -3.78 -6.09 -0.48
CA VAL A 61 -2.88 -6.98 -1.21
C VAL A 61 -2.02 -6.22 -2.21
N LEU A 62 -2.61 -5.33 -3.02
CA LEU A 62 -1.87 -4.55 -4.01
C LEU A 62 -0.84 -3.62 -3.35
N CYS A 63 -1.24 -2.92 -2.29
CA CYS A 63 -0.32 -2.08 -1.51
C CYS A 63 0.74 -2.93 -0.81
N GLY A 64 0.39 -4.12 -0.33
CA GLY A 64 1.37 -5.08 0.23
C GLY A 64 2.40 -5.53 -0.79
N LEU A 65 1.99 -5.87 -2.00
CA LEU A 65 2.92 -6.21 -3.07
C LEU A 65 3.80 -5.01 -3.45
N ALA A 66 3.23 -3.81 -3.56
CA ALA A 66 3.99 -2.59 -3.82
C ALA A 66 5.03 -2.33 -2.73
N GLY A 67 4.64 -2.40 -1.45
CA GLY A 67 5.55 -2.24 -0.32
C GLY A 67 6.66 -3.29 -0.29
N PHE A 68 6.36 -4.54 -0.66
CA PHE A 68 7.37 -5.59 -0.80
C PHE A 68 8.38 -5.29 -1.91
N VAL A 69 7.90 -4.89 -3.09
CA VAL A 69 8.76 -4.53 -4.24
C VAL A 69 9.64 -3.34 -3.91
N VAL A 70 9.05 -2.26 -3.37
CA VAL A 70 9.78 -1.06 -2.94
C VAL A 70 10.83 -1.42 -1.89
N GLY A 71 10.47 -2.24 -0.90
CA GLY A 71 11.40 -2.70 0.13
C GLY A 71 12.52 -3.59 -0.42
N LYS A 72 12.30 -4.35 -1.50
CA LYS A 72 13.36 -5.14 -2.16
C LYS A 72 14.32 -4.30 -2.98
N ILE A 73 13.84 -3.20 -3.57
CA ILE A 73 14.64 -2.27 -4.36
C ILE A 73 15.39 -1.28 -3.45
N ALA A 74 14.85 -0.99 -2.26
CA ALA A 74 15.51 -0.13 -1.29
C ALA A 74 16.76 -0.82 -0.71
N ASP A 75 17.94 -0.25 -1.00
CA ASP A 75 19.22 -0.72 -0.47
C ASP A 75 19.26 -0.60 1.05
N GLU A 76 18.80 0.53 1.59
CA GLU A 76 18.74 0.85 3.01
C GLU A 76 17.32 1.18 3.46
N ASN A 77 17.02 0.93 4.74
CA ASN A 77 15.76 1.36 5.37
C ASN A 77 14.49 0.90 4.61
N ARG A 78 14.40 -0.40 4.30
CA ARG A 78 13.34 -1.02 3.48
C ARG A 78 11.91 -0.69 3.93
N VAL A 79 11.65 -0.85 5.23
CA VAL A 79 10.31 -0.60 5.82
C VAL A 79 9.96 0.89 5.78
N LYS A 80 10.96 1.77 5.93
CA LYS A 80 10.77 3.22 5.84
C LYS A 80 10.38 3.63 4.42
N HIS A 81 11.05 3.09 3.40
CA HIS A 81 10.69 3.33 2.01
C HIS A 81 9.29 2.81 1.69
N ALA A 82 8.92 1.62 2.17
CA ALA A 82 7.56 1.09 2.01
C ALA A 82 6.50 1.96 2.71
N PHE A 83 6.78 2.45 3.93
CA PHE A 83 5.89 3.36 4.64
C PHE A 83 5.70 4.67 3.88
N LEU A 84 6.78 5.32 3.46
CA LEU A 84 6.68 6.60 2.76
C LEU A 84 6.05 6.44 1.37
N ALA A 85 6.35 5.35 0.66
CA ALA A 85 5.70 5.01 -0.61
C ALA A 85 4.18 4.80 -0.48
N SER A 86 3.70 4.37 0.70
CA SER A 86 2.26 4.21 0.94
C SER A 86 1.47 5.51 0.84
N LEU A 87 2.13 6.67 0.98
CA LEU A 87 1.49 7.98 0.83
C LEU A 87 0.93 8.18 -0.59
N GLY A 88 1.50 7.53 -1.60
CA GLY A 88 0.99 7.57 -2.97
C GLY A 88 -0.42 6.99 -3.10
N ALA A 89 -0.79 6.06 -2.23
CA ALA A 89 -2.14 5.49 -2.13
C ALA A 89 -2.98 6.19 -1.05
N ALA A 90 -2.39 6.44 0.12
CA ALA A 90 -3.11 6.94 1.29
C ALA A 90 -3.58 8.40 1.13
N VAL A 91 -2.77 9.25 0.50
CA VAL A 91 -3.10 10.69 0.36
C VAL A 91 -4.34 10.89 -0.52
N PRO A 92 -4.47 10.29 -1.73
CA PRO A 92 -5.71 10.38 -2.50
C PRO A 92 -6.94 9.92 -1.72
N PHE A 93 -6.87 8.77 -1.04
CA PHE A 93 -7.99 8.25 -0.26
C PHE A 93 -8.36 9.16 0.92
N LEU A 94 -7.39 9.68 1.66
CA LEU A 94 -7.63 10.65 2.74
C LEU A 94 -8.24 11.94 2.20
N PHE A 95 -7.65 12.49 1.14
CA PHE A 95 -8.10 13.74 0.55
C PHE A 95 -9.54 13.64 0.05
N THR A 96 -9.85 12.61 -0.74
CA THR A 96 -11.22 12.37 -1.23
C THR A 96 -12.17 12.02 -0.09
N GLY A 97 -11.74 11.22 0.89
CA GLY A 97 -12.56 10.84 2.04
C GLY A 97 -12.96 12.03 2.91
N ILE A 98 -12.04 12.98 3.13
CA ILE A 98 -12.33 14.22 3.88
C ILE A 98 -13.28 15.11 3.09
N LEU A 99 -13.01 15.33 1.79
CA LEU A 99 -13.86 16.19 0.95
C LEU A 99 -15.28 15.65 0.77
N SER A 100 -15.43 14.32 0.72
CA SER A 100 -16.73 13.65 0.55
C SER A 100 -17.41 13.25 1.85
N PHE A 101 -16.78 13.52 3.01
CA PHE A 101 -17.22 13.03 4.33
C PHE A 101 -17.51 11.53 4.34
N ASN A 102 -16.69 10.73 3.64
CA ASN A 102 -16.87 9.30 3.50
C ASN A 102 -15.89 8.52 4.41
N PRO A 103 -16.36 7.92 5.51
CA PRO A 103 -15.49 7.18 6.44
C PRO A 103 -14.83 5.96 5.81
N LEU A 104 -15.45 5.35 4.80
CA LEU A 104 -14.91 4.19 4.10
C LEU A 104 -13.58 4.56 3.44
N LEU A 105 -13.49 5.70 2.77
CA LEU A 105 -12.27 6.15 2.11
C LEU A 105 -11.15 6.47 3.10
N VAL A 106 -11.49 7.03 4.27
CA VAL A 106 -10.51 7.22 5.35
C VAL A 106 -9.97 5.88 5.84
N MET A 107 -10.83 4.89 5.99
CA MET A 107 -10.41 3.52 6.33
C MET A 107 -9.57 2.89 5.22
N MET A 108 -9.90 3.11 3.95
CA MET A 108 -9.10 2.63 2.81
C MET A 108 -7.68 3.19 2.82
N ALA A 109 -7.50 4.44 3.24
CA ALA A 109 -6.16 5.00 3.43
C ALA A 109 -5.37 4.25 4.51
N ALA A 110 -5.99 3.97 5.66
CA ALA A 110 -5.35 3.19 6.72
C ALA A 110 -4.99 1.76 6.24
N VAL A 111 -5.87 1.12 5.48
CA VAL A 111 -5.65 -0.19 4.87
C VAL A 111 -4.48 -0.16 3.88
N ALA A 112 -4.38 0.89 3.05
CA ALA A 112 -3.28 1.05 2.10
C ALA A 112 -1.91 1.20 2.81
N VAL A 113 -1.87 1.94 3.92
CA VAL A 113 -0.66 2.05 4.76
C VAL A 113 -0.33 0.70 5.40
N ALA A 114 -1.33 0.02 5.97
CA ALA A 114 -1.14 -1.29 6.61
C ALA A 114 -0.65 -2.34 5.59
N GLY A 115 -1.20 -2.37 4.39
CA GLY A 115 -0.76 -3.23 3.30
C GLY A 115 0.72 -2.99 2.98
N ASN A 116 1.09 -1.75 2.66
CA ASN A 116 2.48 -1.39 2.33
C ASN A 116 3.47 -1.72 3.45
N LEU A 117 3.12 -1.44 4.71
CA LEU A 117 3.98 -1.77 5.85
C LEU A 117 4.20 -3.27 5.97
N ASN A 118 3.15 -4.08 5.84
CA ASN A 118 3.26 -5.54 5.85
C ASN A 118 4.15 -6.03 4.70
N GLY A 119 3.96 -5.51 3.49
CA GLY A 119 4.83 -5.76 2.35
C GLY A 119 6.29 -5.43 2.62
N GLY A 120 6.54 -4.23 3.13
CA GLY A 120 7.87 -3.75 3.50
C GLY A 120 8.54 -4.63 4.54
N MET A 121 7.81 -5.09 5.55
CA MET A 121 8.33 -6.03 6.56
C MET A 121 8.70 -7.38 5.97
N LEU A 122 7.90 -7.91 5.03
CA LEU A 122 8.20 -9.14 4.31
C LEU A 122 9.46 -9.02 3.42
N SER A 123 9.83 -7.81 3.02
CA SER A 123 11.03 -7.57 2.22
C SER A 123 12.33 -7.66 3.02
N VAL A 124 12.27 -7.55 4.34
CA VAL A 124 13.44 -7.54 5.23
C VAL A 124 14.14 -8.90 5.18
N PRO A 125 15.49 -8.95 5.01
CA PRO A 125 16.21 -10.21 5.04
C PRO A 125 16.01 -10.91 6.38
N LYS A 126 15.63 -12.19 6.35
CA LYS A 126 15.59 -12.99 7.58
C LYS A 126 17.01 -13.21 8.09
N PRO A 127 17.26 -13.15 9.42
CA PRO A 127 18.55 -13.51 9.98
C PRO A 127 18.92 -14.92 9.51
N LYS A 128 20.09 -15.09 8.90
CA LYS A 128 20.63 -16.43 8.64
C LYS A 128 21.04 -17.00 9.99
N TYR A 129 20.42 -18.10 10.40
CA TYR A 129 20.87 -18.85 11.58
C TYR A 129 22.26 -19.41 11.28
N THR A 130 23.30 -18.77 11.79
CA THR A 130 24.63 -19.36 11.86
C THR A 130 24.58 -20.47 12.88
N ARG A 131 24.72 -21.71 12.41
CA ARG A 131 24.92 -22.87 13.29
C ARG A 131 26.19 -22.57 14.11
N PRO A 132 26.20 -22.77 15.44
CA PRO A 132 27.44 -22.64 16.19
C PRO A 132 28.38 -23.73 15.69
N ASP A 133 29.48 -23.32 15.07
CA ASP A 133 30.55 -24.22 14.66
C ASP A 133 31.07 -24.93 15.92
N ARG A 134 31.06 -26.27 15.88
CA ARG A 134 31.58 -27.14 16.95
C ARG A 134 33.07 -27.36 16.79
#